data_AF-A0A6N7PYT4-F1
#
_entry.id   AF-A0A6N7PYT4-F1
#
_cell.length_a   1.000
_cell.length_b   1.000
_cell.length_c   1.000
_cell.angle_alpha   90.00
_cell.angle_beta   90.00
_cell.angle_gamma   90.00
#
_symmetry.space_group_name_H-M   'P 1'
#
loop_
_entity.id
_entity.type
_entity.pdbx_description
1 polymer ?
#
loop_
_entity_poly.entity_id
_entity_poly.type
_entity_poly.pdbx_seq_one_letter_code
_entity_poly.pdbx_strand_id
1 'polypeptide(L)'
;MRSNVGAQDGRRKRRTERGRRGAWILLPVFVFSMLVVGCTATLSAGRPNVGGYDVAYADAVPVAIDDYPAVEYRGRIAYLVEGRWYWPTDDGWVVFLEEPPELGTYRTRVQTAPRAVPPPAVEYGYPGVRPTKPQELHREYRPR
;
A
#
# COMPACT_ATOMS: atom_id res chain seq x y z
N MET A 1 30.68 -30.42 98.77
CA MET A 1 30.62 -29.09 99.40
C MET A 1 30.29 -28.07 98.31
N ARG A 2 29.11 -27.42 98.41
CA ARG A 2 28.71 -26.09 97.86
C ARG A 2 28.89 -25.83 96.35
N SER A 3 27.79 -25.65 95.57
CA SER A 3 27.09 -24.35 95.31
C SER A 3 27.90 -23.43 94.37
N ASN A 4 27.44 -22.77 93.31
CA ASN A 4 26.14 -22.20 92.88
C ASN A 4 26.26 -21.87 91.36
N VAL A 5 25.24 -22.06 90.51
CA VAL A 5 24.05 -21.21 90.24
C VAL A 5 24.37 -19.78 89.77
N GLY A 6 23.81 -19.45 88.59
CA GLY A 6 23.38 -18.10 88.20
C GLY A 6 24.45 -17.23 87.55
N ALA A 7 24.14 -16.24 86.72
CA ALA A 7 22.86 -15.60 86.48
C ALA A 7 22.97 -14.73 85.22
N GLN A 8 21.91 -14.67 84.41
CA GLN A 8 21.67 -13.56 83.49
C GLN A 8 21.47 -12.28 84.31
N ASP A 9 22.07 -11.16 83.89
CA ASP A 9 21.42 -9.85 83.83
C ASP A 9 22.32 -8.87 83.07
N GLY A 10 21.74 -7.86 82.43
CA GLY A 10 22.53 -6.70 82.00
C GLY A 10 22.23 -6.12 80.62
N ARG A 11 20.95 -5.95 80.29
CA ARG A 11 20.50 -5.02 79.24
C ARG A 11 21.08 -3.63 79.50
N ARG A 12 21.99 -3.14 78.64
CA ARG A 12 22.11 -1.74 78.14
C ARG A 12 23.49 -1.50 77.51
N LYS A 13 23.52 -1.11 76.24
CA LYS A 13 23.73 0.29 75.80
C LYS A 13 23.86 0.31 74.29
N ARG A 14 22.92 1.02 73.66
CA ARG A 14 23.03 1.48 72.28
C ARG A 14 24.34 2.26 72.13
N ARG A 15 25.16 1.90 71.15
CA ARG A 15 26.14 2.82 70.58
C ARG A 15 26.21 2.64 69.07
N THR A 16 25.65 3.63 68.41
CA THR A 16 25.68 3.89 66.98
C THR A 16 27.08 4.33 66.55
N GLU A 17 27.80 3.50 65.80
CA GLU A 17 28.97 3.89 65.00
C GLU A 17 28.84 3.14 63.67
N ARG A 18 28.26 3.77 62.63
CA ARG A 18 28.97 4.61 61.65
C ARG A 18 30.16 3.88 61.01
N GLY A 19 29.86 2.93 60.13
CA GLY A 19 30.80 2.33 59.19
C GLY A 19 30.26 2.42 57.77
N ARG A 20 30.48 3.58 57.13
CA ARG A 20 30.22 3.87 55.70
C ARG A 20 31.03 2.89 54.83
N ARG A 21 30.46 1.72 54.54
CA ARG A 21 30.99 0.76 53.58
C ARG A 21 30.24 0.94 52.26
N GLY A 22 30.99 1.34 51.22
CA GLY A 22 30.75 0.94 49.84
C GLY A 22 29.39 1.20 49.21
N ALA A 23 28.95 2.45 49.11
CA ALA A 23 27.70 2.76 48.39
C ALA A 23 27.71 4.12 47.68
N TRP A 24 28.80 4.49 47.01
CA TRP A 24 28.90 5.77 46.28
C TRP A 24 29.27 5.65 44.79
N ILE A 25 29.31 4.43 44.22
CA ILE A 25 29.61 4.23 42.78
C ILE A 25 28.39 3.66 42.00
N LEU A 26 27.29 3.31 42.67
CA LEU A 26 26.11 2.72 42.00
C LEU A 26 25.03 3.74 41.60
N LEU A 27 25.29 5.04 41.67
CA LEU A 27 24.29 6.06 41.32
C LEU A 27 24.41 6.64 39.89
N PRO A 28 25.59 6.83 39.27
CA PRO A 28 25.63 7.40 37.91
C PRO A 28 25.32 6.38 36.81
N VAL A 29 25.56 5.08 37.04
CA VAL A 29 25.31 4.03 36.03
C VAL A 29 23.82 3.77 35.83
N PHE A 30 23.01 3.85 36.89
CA PHE A 30 21.58 3.59 36.83
C PHE A 30 20.82 4.68 36.05
N VAL A 31 21.24 5.94 36.19
CA VAL A 31 20.65 7.07 35.46
C VAL A 31 21.04 7.06 33.99
N PHE A 32 22.29 6.68 33.67
CA PHE A 32 22.75 6.62 32.27
C PHE A 32 22.04 5.52 31.46
N SER A 33 21.70 4.40 32.09
CA SER A 33 21.02 3.29 31.42
C SER A 33 19.58 3.62 30.99
N MET A 34 18.94 4.63 31.60
CA MET A 34 17.56 4.99 31.27
C MET A 34 17.44 5.96 30.08
N LEU A 35 18.55 6.56 29.64
CA LEU A 35 18.56 7.54 28.53
C LEU A 35 18.56 6.90 27.13
N VAL A 36 18.65 5.57 27.04
CA VAL A 36 18.62 4.83 25.75
C VAL A 36 17.26 4.16 25.53
N VAL A 37 16.18 4.65 26.16
CA VAL A 37 14.82 4.39 25.68
C VAL A 37 14.52 5.45 24.61
N GLY A 38 15.20 5.33 23.48
CA GLY A 38 14.82 6.05 22.27
C GLY A 38 13.44 5.54 21.89
N CYS A 39 12.46 6.44 21.84
CA CYS A 39 11.17 6.16 21.21
C CYS A 39 11.46 5.77 19.75
N THR A 40 11.57 4.48 19.46
CA THR A 40 11.39 3.99 18.11
C THR A 40 9.92 4.19 17.80
N ALA A 41 9.58 5.35 17.27
CA ALA A 41 8.31 5.55 16.60
C ALA A 41 8.32 4.60 15.39
N THR A 42 7.90 3.36 15.61
CA THR A 42 7.57 2.45 14.54
C THR A 42 6.38 3.07 13.83
N LEU A 43 6.67 3.88 12.82
CA LEU A 43 5.69 4.29 11.83
C LEU A 43 5.20 2.98 11.22
N SER A 44 4.06 2.50 11.72
CA SER A 44 3.27 1.51 11.00
C SER A 44 2.81 2.24 9.75
N ALA A 45 3.66 2.23 8.71
CA ALA A 45 3.29 2.69 7.40
C ALA A 45 2.13 1.80 7.00
N GLY A 46 0.90 2.31 7.17
CA GLY A 46 -0.29 1.65 6.68
C GLY A 46 -0.04 1.28 5.23
N ARG A 47 -0.48 0.09 4.83
CA ARG A 47 -0.38 -0.30 3.42
C ARG A 47 -1.01 0.81 2.59
N PRO A 48 -0.39 1.18 1.45
CA PRO A 48 -1.03 2.13 0.57
C PRO A 48 -2.42 1.60 0.23
N ASN A 49 -3.41 2.50 0.24
CA ASN A 49 -4.79 2.15 -0.08
C ASN A 49 -5.31 3.03 -1.21
N VAL A 50 -6.08 2.42 -2.10
CA VAL A 50 -6.74 3.12 -3.21
C VAL A 50 -8.22 2.85 -3.10
N GLY A 51 -8.99 3.90 -2.82
CA GLY A 51 -10.45 3.79 -2.71
C GLY A 51 -10.94 2.85 -1.59
N GLY A 52 -10.15 2.65 -0.55
CA GLY A 52 -10.47 1.77 0.59
C GLY A 52 -9.94 0.34 0.45
N TYR A 53 -9.24 0.01 -0.64
CA TYR A 53 -8.65 -1.31 -0.88
C TYR A 53 -7.13 -1.26 -0.70
N ASP A 54 -6.60 -2.28 -0.03
CA ASP A 54 -5.16 -2.43 0.15
C ASP A 54 -4.47 -2.69 -1.20
N VAL A 55 -3.39 -1.97 -1.44
CA VAL A 55 -2.54 -2.13 -2.62
C VAL A 55 -1.09 -2.40 -2.22
N ALA A 56 -0.32 -2.95 -3.15
CA ALA A 56 1.12 -3.11 -3.02
C ALA A 56 1.81 -2.51 -4.24
N TYR A 57 2.98 -1.91 -4.06
CA TYR A 57 3.78 -1.44 -5.19
C TYR A 57 4.17 -2.61 -6.10
N ALA A 58 4.12 -2.38 -7.41
CA ALA A 58 4.54 -3.35 -8.41
C ALA A 58 6.06 -3.27 -8.59
N ASP A 59 6.76 -4.39 -8.40
CA ASP A 59 8.20 -4.47 -8.67
C ASP A 59 8.51 -4.44 -10.18
N ALA A 60 7.60 -4.99 -10.99
CA ALA A 60 7.73 -5.06 -12.43
C ALA A 60 6.36 -4.88 -13.11
N VAL A 61 6.37 -4.18 -14.24
CA VAL A 61 5.20 -3.91 -15.07
C VAL A 61 5.53 -4.34 -16.50
N PRO A 62 4.64 -5.08 -17.20
CA PRO A 62 4.88 -5.43 -18.59
C PRO A 62 5.08 -4.20 -19.47
N VAL A 63 6.01 -4.28 -20.42
CA VAL A 63 6.34 -3.16 -21.34
C VAL A 63 5.14 -2.75 -22.20
N ALA A 64 4.26 -3.71 -22.54
CA ALA A 64 3.05 -3.50 -23.33
C ALA A 64 1.79 -3.58 -22.46
N ILE A 65 1.77 -2.90 -21.31
CA ILE A 65 0.62 -2.90 -20.40
C ILE A 65 -0.66 -2.38 -21.07
N ASP A 66 -0.52 -1.49 -22.06
CA ASP A 66 -1.64 -0.90 -22.79
C ASP A 66 -2.41 -1.88 -23.70
N ASP A 67 -1.83 -3.05 -23.99
CA ASP A 67 -2.51 -4.12 -24.75
C ASP A 67 -3.47 -4.95 -23.89
N TYR A 68 -3.40 -4.79 -22.56
CA TYR A 68 -4.25 -5.53 -21.63
C TYR A 68 -5.61 -4.85 -21.45
N PRO A 69 -6.65 -5.61 -21.04
CA PRO A 69 -7.96 -5.04 -20.76
C PRO A 69 -7.86 -3.92 -19.73
N ALA A 70 -8.46 -2.77 -20.05
CA ALA A 70 -8.34 -1.55 -19.29
C ALA A 70 -9.72 -0.95 -18.97
N VAL A 71 -9.87 -0.38 -17.79
CA VAL A 71 -11.11 0.26 -17.34
C VAL A 71 -10.81 1.48 -16.47
N GLU A 72 -11.62 2.52 -16.59
CA GLU A 72 -11.52 3.67 -15.71
C GLU A 72 -11.96 3.29 -14.28
N TYR A 73 -11.07 3.54 -13.33
CA TYR A 73 -11.30 3.32 -11.91
C TYR A 73 -10.72 4.48 -11.11
N ARG A 74 -11.58 5.17 -10.35
CA ARG A 74 -11.22 6.34 -9.54
C ARG A 74 -10.48 7.43 -10.33
N GLY A 75 -10.90 7.66 -11.58
CA GLY A 75 -10.38 8.73 -12.44
C GLY A 75 -9.04 8.44 -13.12
N ARG A 76 -8.52 7.22 -13.01
CA ARG A 76 -7.35 6.74 -13.77
C ARG A 76 -7.65 5.37 -14.39
N ILE A 77 -6.84 4.95 -15.35
CA ILE A 77 -7.04 3.68 -16.04
C ILE A 77 -6.39 2.55 -15.23
N ALA A 78 -7.19 1.56 -14.84
CA ALA A 78 -6.72 0.30 -14.26
C ALA A 78 -6.56 -0.75 -15.35
N TYR A 79 -5.47 -1.51 -15.30
CA TYR A 79 -5.12 -2.53 -16.29
C TYR A 79 -5.14 -3.92 -15.67
N LEU A 80 -5.78 -4.87 -16.34
CA LEU A 80 -5.87 -6.26 -15.91
C LEU A 80 -4.73 -7.08 -16.51
N VAL A 81 -3.70 -7.33 -15.72
CA VAL A 81 -2.54 -8.12 -16.13
C VAL A 81 -2.51 -9.42 -15.33
N GLU A 82 -2.59 -10.56 -16.01
CA GLU A 82 -2.50 -11.90 -15.39
C GLU A 82 -3.48 -12.12 -14.22
N GLY A 83 -4.67 -11.52 -14.29
CA GLY A 83 -5.69 -11.64 -13.25
C GLY A 83 -5.49 -10.69 -12.05
N ARG A 84 -4.49 -9.80 -12.09
CA ARG A 84 -4.27 -8.76 -11.10
C ARG A 84 -4.51 -7.38 -11.70
N TRP A 85 -5.06 -6.49 -10.89
CA TRP A 85 -5.38 -5.13 -11.31
C TRP A 85 -4.22 -4.18 -10.98
N TYR A 86 -3.61 -3.63 -12.01
CA TYR A 86 -2.55 -2.63 -11.93
C TYR A 86 -3.17 -1.23 -12.05
N TRP A 87 -2.76 -0.32 -11.17
CA TRP A 87 -3.27 1.05 -11.12
C TRP A 87 -2.11 2.04 -11.03
N PRO A 88 -2.13 3.15 -11.80
CA PRO A 88 -1.06 4.13 -11.81
C PRO A 88 -1.23 5.15 -10.67
N THR A 89 -0.30 5.17 -9.72
CA THR A 89 -0.13 6.22 -8.72
C THR A 89 0.92 7.24 -9.19
N ASP A 90 1.12 8.31 -8.41
CA ASP A 90 2.18 9.29 -8.70
C ASP A 90 3.59 8.74 -8.38
N ASP A 91 3.67 7.74 -7.50
CA ASP A 91 4.92 7.05 -7.11
C ASP A 91 5.23 5.81 -7.95
N GLY A 92 4.38 5.49 -8.94
CA GLY A 92 4.58 4.36 -9.84
C GLY A 92 3.33 3.50 -9.99
N TRP A 93 3.52 2.19 -10.12
CA TRP A 93 2.41 1.25 -10.30
C TRP A 93 2.13 0.52 -9.00
N VAL A 94 0.85 0.36 -8.70
CA VAL A 94 0.39 -0.47 -7.59
C VAL A 94 -0.51 -1.57 -8.11
N VAL A 95 -0.58 -2.66 -7.35
CA VAL A 95 -1.44 -3.80 -7.61
C VAL A 95 -2.39 -3.97 -6.45
N PHE A 96 -3.67 -4.12 -6.76
CA PHE A 96 -4.67 -4.43 -5.74
C PHE A 96 -4.42 -5.80 -5.12
N LEU A 97 -4.36 -5.84 -3.79
CA LEU A 97 -4.25 -7.08 -3.02
C LEU A 97 -5.61 -7.75 -2.85
N GLU A 98 -6.63 -6.92 -2.63
CA GLU A 98 -8.03 -7.32 -2.65
C GLU A 98 -8.71 -6.72 -3.87
N GLU A 99 -9.43 -7.53 -4.65
CA GLU A 99 -10.09 -7.08 -5.87
C GLU A 99 -11.32 -6.23 -5.54
N PRO A 100 -11.36 -4.94 -5.96
CA PRO A 100 -12.56 -4.13 -5.84
C PRO A 100 -13.74 -4.75 -6.62
N PRO A 101 -14.97 -4.74 -6.09
CA PRO A 101 -16.13 -5.38 -6.73
C PRO A 101 -16.42 -4.90 -8.16
N GLU A 102 -16.18 -3.61 -8.41
CA GLU A 102 -16.34 -2.96 -9.71
C GLU A 102 -15.38 -3.57 -10.75
N LEU A 103 -14.11 -3.73 -10.36
CA LEU A 103 -13.07 -4.34 -11.17
C LEU A 103 -13.32 -5.84 -11.38
N GLY A 104 -13.78 -6.57 -10.35
CA GLY A 104 -14.14 -7.99 -10.49
C GLY A 104 -15.32 -8.24 -11.43
N THR A 105 -16.31 -7.36 -11.40
CA THR A 105 -17.45 -7.40 -12.34
C THR A 105 -16.95 -7.22 -13.78
N TYR A 106 -16.09 -6.22 -14.00
CA TYR A 106 -15.49 -5.98 -15.32
C TYR A 106 -14.62 -7.16 -15.78
N ARG A 107 -13.78 -7.70 -14.90
CA ARG A 107 -12.94 -8.88 -15.18
C ARG A 107 -13.78 -10.04 -15.69
N THR A 108 -14.88 -10.34 -14.98
CA THR A 108 -15.79 -11.42 -15.35
C THR A 108 -16.41 -11.19 -16.72
N ARG A 109 -16.82 -9.95 -17.02
CA ARG A 109 -17.35 -9.57 -18.33
C ARG A 109 -16.33 -9.79 -19.45
N VAL A 110 -15.08 -9.37 -19.26
CA VAL A 110 -14.02 -9.52 -20.27
C VAL A 110 -13.66 -10.99 -20.47
N GLN A 111 -13.57 -11.78 -19.41
CA GLN A 111 -13.26 -13.21 -19.50
C GLN A 111 -14.38 -14.04 -20.15
N THR A 112 -15.63 -13.61 -19.97
CA THR A 112 -16.80 -14.29 -20.57
C THR A 112 -17.05 -13.81 -22.01
N ALA A 113 -16.48 -12.67 -22.41
CA ALA A 113 -16.67 -12.14 -23.75
C ALA A 113 -16.14 -13.12 -24.80
N PRO A 114 -16.89 -13.37 -25.89
CA PRO A 114 -16.37 -14.10 -27.03
C PRO A 114 -15.09 -13.41 -27.53
N ARG A 115 -14.09 -14.19 -27.95
CA ARG A 115 -12.92 -13.61 -28.62
C ARG A 115 -13.40 -12.74 -29.77
N ALA A 116 -13.00 -11.47 -29.77
CA ALA A 116 -13.24 -10.59 -30.90
C ALA A 116 -12.51 -11.18 -32.10
N VAL A 117 -13.27 -11.71 -33.06
CA VAL A 117 -12.72 -12.09 -34.36
C VAL A 117 -12.57 -10.77 -35.11
N PRO A 118 -11.35 -10.37 -35.50
CA PRO A 118 -11.21 -9.19 -36.34
C PRO A 118 -12.06 -9.42 -37.58
N PRO A 119 -12.86 -8.43 -38.03
CA PRO A 119 -13.57 -8.59 -39.28
C PRO A 119 -12.54 -8.97 -40.34
N PRO A 120 -12.86 -9.91 -41.26
CA PRO A 120 -11.96 -10.17 -42.38
C PRO A 120 -11.64 -8.82 -43.03
N ALA A 121 -10.43 -8.67 -43.57
CA ALA A 121 -10.08 -7.51 -44.37
C ALA A 121 -10.96 -7.50 -45.62
N VAL A 122 -12.19 -7.04 -45.46
CA VAL A 122 -13.10 -6.74 -46.55
C VAL A 122 -12.56 -5.45 -47.15
N GLU A 123 -11.82 -5.61 -48.25
CA GLU A 123 -11.67 -4.55 -49.22
C GLU A 123 -13.09 -4.22 -49.71
N TYR A 124 -13.74 -3.26 -49.04
CA TYR A 124 -14.97 -2.71 -49.54
C TYR A 124 -14.64 -2.14 -50.91
N GLY A 125 -15.16 -2.79 -51.96
CA GLY A 125 -15.17 -2.26 -53.32
C GLY A 125 -16.06 -1.02 -53.42
N TYR A 126 -15.84 -0.03 -52.56
CA TYR A 126 -16.24 1.33 -52.87
C TYR A 126 -15.45 1.69 -54.12
N PRO A 127 -16.10 1.89 -55.28
CA PRO A 127 -15.36 2.44 -56.40
C PRO A 127 -14.78 3.77 -55.91
N GLY A 128 -13.48 3.99 -56.14
CA GLY A 128 -12.76 5.21 -55.78
C GLY A 128 -13.24 6.42 -56.57
N VAL A 129 -14.54 6.58 -56.77
CA VAL A 129 -15.15 7.81 -57.25
C VAL A 129 -15.00 8.80 -56.10
N ARG A 130 -13.93 9.59 -56.16
CA ARG A 130 -13.84 10.80 -55.35
C ARG A 130 -15.12 11.59 -55.62
N PRO A 131 -15.92 11.95 -54.61
CA PRO A 131 -17.09 12.79 -54.82
C PRO A 131 -16.61 14.06 -55.53
N THR A 132 -16.97 14.22 -56.80
CA THR A 132 -16.77 15.48 -57.50
C THR A 132 -17.49 16.53 -56.67
N LYS A 133 -16.82 17.64 -56.33
CA LYS A 133 -17.42 18.70 -55.50
C LYS A 133 -18.83 19.01 -56.03
N PRO A 134 -19.84 19.13 -55.17
CA PRO A 134 -21.22 19.35 -55.58
C PRO A 134 -21.36 20.75 -56.18
N GLN A 135 -21.11 20.89 -57.49
CA GLN A 135 -21.33 22.14 -58.22
C GLN A 135 -22.59 22.13 -59.08
N GLU A 136 -23.28 20.99 -59.20
CA GLU A 136 -24.40 20.86 -60.15
C GLU A 136 -25.80 20.94 -59.50
N LEU A 137 -25.94 20.78 -58.18
CA LEU A 137 -27.28 20.80 -57.55
C LEU A 137 -27.93 22.21 -57.54
N HIS A 138 -27.13 23.29 -57.63
CA HIS A 138 -27.67 24.65 -57.52
C HIS A 138 -28.31 25.18 -58.82
N ARG A 139 -28.14 24.50 -59.96
CA ARG A 139 -28.71 24.97 -61.24
C ARG A 139 -30.20 24.68 -61.39
N GLU A 140 -30.71 23.69 -60.67
CA GLU A 140 -32.10 23.22 -60.83
C GLU A 140 -33.12 24.06 -60.05
N TYR A 141 -32.68 24.84 -59.05
CA TYR A 141 -33.56 25.72 -58.28
C TYR A 141 -33.52 27.19 -58.75
N ARG A 142 -33.61 27.42 -60.06
CA ARG A 142 -33.93 28.76 -60.58
C ARG A 142 -35.40 28.80 -60.98
N PRO A 143 -36.30 29.40 -60.15
CA PRO A 143 -37.67 29.64 -60.58
C PRO A 143 -37.67 30.58 -61.80
N ARG A 144 -38.47 30.24 -62.81
CA ARG A 144 -38.73 31.07 -64.00
C ARG A 144 -39.62 32.25 -63.66
#